data_AF-A0A7V3H2Y7-F1
#
_entry.id   AF-A0A7V3H2Y7-F1
#
_cell.length_a   1.000
_cell.length_b   1.000
_cell.length_c   1.000
_cell.angle_alpha   90.00
_cell.angle_beta   90.00
_cell.angle_gamma   90.00
#
_symmetry.space_group_name_H-M   'P 1'
#
loop_
_entity.id
_entity.type
_entity.pdbx_description
1 polymer ?
#
loop_
_entity_poly.entity_id
_entity_poly.type
_entity_poly.pdbx_seq_one_letter_code
_entity_poly.pdbx_strand_id
1 'polypeptide(L)'
;PPASTGSLKVTRPEIYYGELSNEYVFVRTTAKEVDYPAGEDNVYTTYAGNGGIPIGSAWRRALFAARFGTIRIPLNQNLQSESRILMHRRIDERARKIAPFLRFETDPYLVLTDDGRLVWLLDAYTVSDRFPYSQPTPRVGNYIRNAVKVTVDAYHGTVRFYVSEPGDPLIQAYEAAFPDLFRPLAAMPEDLRAHIRYPVGLFNIQARMYATYHMQNPQVFYNKEDVWHIPGRAGEARELPMEPYYTIMRLPGEPREEYILLVPFTPARRDNMSAWLAARSDGPHYGTLLVYTFPKQKLVYGPKQIEARINQDAYISQQLSLWNQQGSQVIRGSLLAIPVETSLLYVQPLYLAASERGSLPELKRVIAAYGSQIAMEETLEGSLARLFRGPDRGAAVAGARPPGAPPTDRAPAMPSALRELAARAAEQFARAQELLRQGKWAGYGEQMRGLEQTLRALQEQARR
;
A
#
# COMPACT_ATOMS: atom_id res chain seq x y z
N PRO A 1 -6.92 -27.86 3.74
CA PRO A 1 -6.76 -26.54 3.06
C PRO A 1 -5.76 -26.73 1.90
N PRO A 2 -5.87 -26.00 0.77
CA PRO A 2 -4.74 -25.90 -0.15
C PRO A 2 -3.52 -25.46 0.68
N ALA A 3 -2.50 -26.31 0.72
CA ALA A 3 -1.30 -26.02 1.49
C ALA A 3 -0.58 -24.88 0.76
N SER A 4 -0.76 -23.66 1.25
CA SER A 4 0.13 -22.56 0.91
C SER A 4 1.51 -22.95 1.42
N THR A 5 2.50 -23.00 0.53
CA THR A 5 3.92 -23.18 0.86
C THR A 5 4.55 -21.92 1.48
N GLY A 6 3.74 -20.94 1.91
CA GLY A 6 4.18 -19.73 2.57
C GLY A 6 4.42 -19.89 4.07
N SER A 7 5.12 -18.91 4.66
CA SER A 7 5.44 -18.83 6.09
C SER A 7 4.23 -18.50 6.99
N LEU A 8 3.09 -18.13 6.41
CA LEU A 8 1.89 -17.72 7.15
C LEU A 8 1.09 -18.95 7.61
N LYS A 9 0.94 -19.10 8.92
CA LYS A 9 0.19 -20.21 9.53
C LYS A 9 -1.21 -19.74 9.90
N VAL A 10 -2.21 -20.18 9.13
CA VAL A 10 -3.64 -19.95 9.46
C VAL A 10 -4.19 -21.20 10.14
N THR A 11 -4.59 -21.08 11.40
CA THR A 11 -5.18 -22.19 12.19
C THR A 11 -6.71 -22.20 12.09
N ARG A 12 -7.31 -21.03 11.87
CA ARG A 12 -8.77 -20.81 11.77
C ARG A 12 -9.11 -19.94 10.58
N PRO A 13 -9.27 -20.52 9.36
CA PRO A 13 -9.60 -19.76 8.16
C PRO A 13 -11.08 -19.34 8.10
N GLU A 14 -11.95 -19.88 8.96
CA GLU A 14 -13.39 -19.71 8.85
C GLU A 14 -13.84 -18.29 9.25
N ILE A 15 -14.59 -17.61 8.38
CA ILE A 15 -15.07 -16.23 8.61
C ILE A 15 -16.58 -16.25 8.84
N TYR A 16 -16.98 -16.14 10.12
CA TYR A 16 -18.36 -15.96 10.51
C TYR A 16 -18.76 -14.49 10.64
N TYR A 17 -17.80 -13.61 10.91
CA TYR A 17 -17.98 -12.16 10.99
C TYR A 17 -17.02 -11.52 9.99
N GLY A 18 -17.58 -10.79 9.02
CA GLY A 18 -16.87 -10.35 7.83
C GLY A 18 -17.50 -9.09 7.25
N GLU A 19 -16.99 -8.60 6.12
CA GLU A 19 -17.55 -7.44 5.42
C GLU A 19 -18.85 -7.78 4.68
N LEU A 20 -18.96 -9.02 4.19
CA LEU A 20 -20.17 -9.53 3.56
C LEU A 20 -20.92 -10.36 4.59
N SER A 21 -22.20 -10.04 4.79
CA SER A 21 -23.04 -10.84 5.66
C SER A 21 -24.52 -10.75 5.31
N ASN A 22 -25.25 -11.78 5.71
CA ASN A 22 -26.70 -11.78 5.73
C ASN A 22 -27.21 -11.20 7.06
N GLU A 23 -28.49 -10.85 7.10
CA GLU A 23 -29.14 -10.33 8.31
C GLU A 23 -28.97 -11.28 9.52
N TYR A 24 -29.09 -12.59 9.29
CA TYR A 24 -28.82 -13.63 10.28
C TYR A 24 -28.40 -14.96 9.63
N VAL A 25 -27.74 -15.82 10.41
CA VAL A 25 -27.53 -17.24 10.09
C VAL A 25 -27.66 -18.11 11.34
N PHE A 26 -27.98 -19.39 11.14
CA PHE A 26 -27.99 -20.38 12.20
C PHE A 26 -26.71 -21.21 12.15
N VAL A 27 -26.14 -21.47 13.32
CA VAL A 27 -24.95 -22.29 13.50
C VAL A 27 -25.19 -23.35 14.56
N ARG A 28 -24.35 -24.39 14.57
CA ARG A 28 -24.55 -25.59 15.40
C ARG A 28 -25.92 -26.22 15.09
N THR A 29 -26.15 -26.49 13.81
CA THR A 29 -27.35 -27.16 13.29
C THR A 29 -26.99 -28.58 12.86
N THR A 30 -28.00 -29.41 12.59
CA THR A 30 -27.79 -30.74 11.98
C THR A 30 -27.14 -30.67 10.59
N ALA A 31 -27.41 -29.60 9.84
CA ALA A 31 -26.76 -29.33 8.56
C ALA A 31 -25.31 -28.88 8.79
N LYS A 32 -24.37 -29.58 8.15
CA LYS A 32 -22.95 -29.19 8.17
C LYS A 32 -22.69 -28.03 7.22
N GLU A 33 -21.68 -27.24 7.54
CA GLU A 33 -21.28 -26.04 6.80
C GLU A 33 -20.12 -26.39 5.86
N VAL A 34 -20.13 -25.91 4.63
CA VAL A 34 -19.00 -26.11 3.70
C VAL A 34 -17.83 -25.24 4.17
N ASP A 35 -16.66 -25.84 4.35
CA ASP A 35 -15.42 -25.17 4.77
C ASP A 35 -14.59 -24.79 3.52
N TYR A 36 -14.08 -25.79 2.80
CA TYR A 36 -13.37 -25.58 1.53
C TYR A 36 -13.54 -26.78 0.58
N PRO A 37 -13.43 -26.57 -0.74
CA PRO A 37 -13.42 -27.65 -1.73
C PRO A 37 -12.08 -28.40 -1.67
N ALA A 38 -12.13 -29.74 -1.72
CA ALA A 38 -10.99 -30.63 -1.74
C ALA A 38 -11.10 -31.60 -2.93
N GLY A 39 -10.62 -31.17 -4.08
CA GLY A 39 -10.78 -31.94 -5.33
C GLY A 39 -12.23 -31.89 -5.80
N GLU A 40 -12.84 -33.06 -6.00
CA GLU A 40 -14.27 -33.20 -6.34
C GLU A 40 -15.20 -33.19 -5.11
N ASP A 41 -14.64 -33.32 -3.90
CA ASP A 41 -15.39 -33.34 -2.65
C ASP A 41 -15.36 -31.99 -1.92
N ASN A 42 -16.32 -31.78 -1.01
CA ASN A 42 -16.32 -30.65 -0.09
C ASN A 42 -15.95 -31.11 1.32
N VAL A 43 -15.04 -30.37 1.97
CA VAL A 43 -14.80 -30.53 3.40
C VAL A 43 -15.84 -29.73 4.15
N TYR A 44 -16.43 -30.36 5.16
CA TYR A 44 -17.49 -29.75 5.96
C TYR A 44 -17.02 -29.52 7.40
N THR A 45 -17.48 -28.43 7.99
CA THR A 45 -17.22 -28.04 9.37
C THR A 45 -18.53 -27.78 10.12
N THR A 46 -18.40 -27.52 11.42
CA THR A 46 -19.50 -27.08 12.27
C THR A 46 -18.97 -26.04 13.23
N TYR A 47 -19.66 -24.91 13.34
CA TYR A 47 -19.24 -23.83 14.20
C TYR A 47 -19.08 -24.24 15.68
N ALA A 48 -17.84 -24.27 16.16
CA ALA A 48 -17.52 -24.54 17.55
C ALA A 48 -17.44 -23.27 18.41
N GLY A 49 -17.54 -22.08 17.81
CA GLY A 49 -17.31 -20.82 18.52
C GLY A 49 -18.41 -20.40 19.49
N ASN A 50 -18.10 -19.39 20.31
CA ASN A 50 -18.98 -18.87 21.35
C ASN A 50 -19.87 -17.69 20.92
N GLY A 51 -19.82 -17.31 19.64
CA GLY A 51 -20.61 -16.20 19.10
C GLY A 51 -22.11 -16.51 19.01
N GLY A 52 -22.90 -15.44 18.93
CA GLY A 52 -24.35 -15.51 18.70
C GLY A 52 -25.21 -15.81 19.93
N ILE A 53 -26.53 -15.70 19.71
CA ILE A 53 -27.54 -15.84 20.75
C ILE A 53 -28.09 -17.28 20.70
N PRO A 54 -28.15 -18.03 21.83
CA PRO A 54 -28.69 -19.38 21.80
C PRO A 54 -30.19 -19.38 21.44
N ILE A 55 -30.60 -20.22 20.49
CA ILE A 55 -31.98 -20.28 19.96
C ILE A 55 -32.64 -21.66 20.18
N GLY A 56 -32.04 -22.52 21.00
CA GLY A 56 -32.56 -23.88 21.23
C GLY A 56 -34.00 -23.96 21.71
N SER A 57 -34.45 -23.00 22.54
CA SER A 57 -35.81 -23.00 23.09
C SER A 57 -36.87 -22.52 22.10
N ALA A 58 -38.04 -23.18 22.07
CA ALA A 58 -39.18 -22.81 21.23
C ALA A 58 -39.64 -21.35 21.41
N TRP A 59 -39.63 -20.83 22.64
CA TRP A 59 -39.90 -19.43 22.94
C TRP A 59 -38.96 -18.47 22.21
N ARG A 60 -37.63 -18.69 22.28
CA ARG A 60 -36.66 -17.85 21.57
C ARG A 60 -36.84 -17.96 20.05
N ARG A 61 -37.18 -19.14 19.53
CA ARG A 61 -37.51 -19.31 18.10
C ARG A 61 -38.72 -18.46 17.71
N ALA A 62 -39.77 -18.40 18.54
CA ALA A 62 -40.93 -17.55 18.31
C ALA A 62 -40.61 -16.06 18.36
N LEU A 63 -39.77 -15.62 19.31
CA LEU A 63 -39.29 -14.23 19.37
C LEU A 63 -38.51 -13.82 18.11
N PHE A 64 -37.58 -14.66 17.66
CA PHE A 64 -36.84 -14.37 16.44
C PHE A 64 -37.74 -14.45 15.20
N ALA A 65 -38.72 -15.36 15.16
CA ALA A 65 -39.74 -15.39 14.11
C ALA A 65 -40.50 -14.06 14.00
N ALA A 66 -40.91 -13.50 15.14
CA ALA A 66 -41.56 -12.19 15.18
C ALA A 66 -40.60 -11.06 14.74
N ARG A 67 -39.36 -11.06 15.24
CA ARG A 67 -38.34 -10.03 14.90
C ARG A 67 -37.99 -10.02 13.41
N PHE A 68 -37.94 -11.18 12.76
CA PHE A 68 -37.59 -11.31 11.35
C PHE A 68 -38.81 -11.49 10.43
N GLY A 69 -40.03 -11.45 10.98
CA GLY A 69 -41.27 -11.60 10.22
C GLY A 69 -41.36 -12.92 9.45
N THR A 70 -40.87 -14.04 10.02
CA THR A 70 -40.81 -15.33 9.31
C THR A 70 -41.19 -16.52 10.18
N ILE A 71 -42.14 -17.33 9.71
CA ILE A 71 -42.54 -18.58 10.37
C ILE A 71 -41.54 -19.73 10.14
N ARG A 72 -40.53 -19.54 9.27
CA ARG A 72 -39.57 -20.59 8.93
C ARG A 72 -38.66 -20.95 10.12
N ILE A 73 -38.42 -20.02 11.05
CA ILE A 73 -37.54 -20.24 12.21
C ILE A 73 -38.07 -21.33 13.16
N PRO A 74 -39.32 -21.25 13.67
CA PRO A 74 -39.87 -22.28 14.56
C PRO A 74 -40.07 -23.62 13.84
N LEU A 75 -40.34 -23.61 12.53
CA LEU A 75 -40.53 -24.81 11.71
C LEU A 75 -39.21 -25.46 11.26
N ASN A 76 -38.06 -24.84 11.50
CA ASN A 76 -36.77 -25.36 11.07
C ASN A 76 -36.34 -26.56 11.92
N GLN A 77 -36.41 -27.76 11.34
CA GLN A 77 -36.05 -29.03 11.99
C GLN A 77 -34.54 -29.19 12.20
N ASN A 78 -33.70 -28.40 11.51
CA ASN A 78 -32.26 -28.48 11.67
C ASN A 78 -31.75 -27.79 12.95
N LEU A 79 -32.60 -27.03 13.64
CA LEU A 79 -32.27 -26.34 14.88
C LEU A 79 -32.32 -27.30 16.07
N GLN A 80 -31.19 -27.41 16.77
CA GLN A 80 -30.97 -28.18 17.98
C GLN A 80 -30.99 -27.29 19.23
N SER A 81 -30.78 -27.89 20.41
CA SER A 81 -30.80 -27.18 21.70
C SER A 81 -29.63 -26.20 21.87
N GLU A 82 -28.50 -26.54 21.26
CA GLU A 82 -27.22 -25.87 21.25
C GLU A 82 -27.07 -24.87 20.08
N SER A 83 -28.05 -24.86 19.16
CA SER A 83 -28.05 -23.96 18.02
C SER A 83 -28.03 -22.50 18.45
N ARG A 84 -27.32 -21.69 17.68
CA ARG A 84 -27.20 -20.25 17.91
C ARG A 84 -27.56 -19.49 16.65
N ILE A 85 -28.14 -18.32 16.83
CA ILE A 85 -28.35 -17.36 15.76
C ILE A 85 -27.24 -16.31 15.81
N LEU A 86 -26.50 -16.19 14.71
CA LEU A 86 -25.54 -15.11 14.49
C LEU A 86 -26.25 -13.97 13.76
N MET A 87 -26.09 -12.75 14.25
CA MET A 87 -26.67 -11.52 13.68
C MET A 87 -25.69 -10.37 13.82
N HIS A 88 -25.92 -9.28 13.07
CA HIS A 88 -24.99 -8.14 12.99
C HIS A 88 -23.56 -8.65 12.76
N ARG A 89 -23.43 -9.43 11.68
CA ARG A 89 -22.20 -10.11 11.30
C ARG A 89 -21.26 -9.19 10.52
N ARG A 90 -21.83 -8.16 9.89
CA ARG A 90 -21.07 -7.08 9.26
C ARG A 90 -20.30 -6.31 10.32
N ILE A 91 -18.99 -6.27 10.16
CA ILE A 91 -18.06 -5.77 11.18
C ILE A 91 -18.33 -4.29 11.52
N ASP A 92 -18.52 -3.47 10.48
CA ASP A 92 -18.81 -2.05 10.57
C ASP A 92 -20.14 -1.79 11.31
N GLU A 93 -21.19 -2.52 10.94
CA GLU A 93 -22.52 -2.40 11.54
C GLU A 93 -22.47 -2.82 13.01
N ARG A 94 -21.78 -3.92 13.30
CA ARG A 94 -21.62 -4.44 14.65
C ARG A 94 -20.90 -3.45 15.56
N ALA A 95 -19.77 -2.89 15.11
CA ALA A 95 -19.01 -1.92 15.88
C ALA A 95 -19.82 -0.63 16.13
N ARG A 96 -20.49 -0.12 15.09
CA ARG A 96 -21.38 1.06 15.19
C ARG A 96 -22.56 0.84 16.11
N LYS A 97 -23.11 -0.38 16.16
CA LYS A 97 -24.23 -0.69 17.03
C LYS A 97 -23.84 -0.75 18.51
N ILE A 98 -22.59 -1.11 18.81
CA ILE A 98 -22.06 -1.12 20.18
C ILE A 98 -21.70 0.29 20.64
N ALA A 99 -21.03 1.07 19.80
CA ALA A 99 -20.57 2.43 20.14
C ALA A 99 -21.01 3.46 19.08
N PRO A 100 -22.31 3.79 18.99
CA PRO A 100 -22.86 4.66 17.92
C PRO A 100 -22.40 6.12 18.02
N PHE A 101 -21.85 6.52 19.16
CA PHE A 101 -21.31 7.85 19.41
C PHE A 101 -19.90 8.06 18.82
N LEU A 102 -19.23 6.98 18.40
CA LEU A 102 -17.98 7.05 17.65
C LEU A 102 -18.25 7.09 16.15
N ARG A 103 -17.39 7.78 15.40
CA ARG A 103 -17.36 7.68 13.93
C ARG A 103 -16.36 6.60 13.54
N PHE A 104 -16.74 5.73 12.63
CA PHE A 104 -15.88 4.62 12.20
C PHE A 104 -15.34 4.87 10.81
N GLU A 105 -14.09 4.48 10.61
CA GLU A 105 -13.49 4.40 9.28
C GLU A 105 -14.27 3.44 8.37
N THR A 106 -14.18 3.66 7.07
CA THR A 106 -14.93 2.88 6.07
C THR A 106 -14.21 1.63 5.58
N ASP A 107 -12.89 1.54 5.80
CA ASP A 107 -12.04 0.45 5.30
C ASP A 107 -11.44 -0.38 6.47
N PRO A 108 -12.20 -1.34 7.02
CA PRO A 108 -11.65 -2.31 7.96
C PRO A 108 -10.61 -3.19 7.26
N TYR A 109 -9.66 -3.75 7.99
CA TYR A 109 -8.65 -4.64 7.40
C TYR A 109 -8.43 -5.88 8.25
N LEU A 110 -8.15 -6.99 7.59
CA LEU A 110 -7.96 -8.27 8.24
C LEU A 110 -6.48 -8.50 8.58
N VAL A 111 -6.25 -9.00 9.79
CA VAL A 111 -4.94 -9.33 10.33
C VAL A 111 -4.89 -10.79 10.74
N LEU A 112 -3.75 -11.43 10.46
CA LEU A 112 -3.42 -12.75 10.95
C LEU A 112 -2.61 -12.59 12.24
N THR A 113 -3.15 -13.12 13.33
CA THR A 113 -2.46 -13.21 14.63
C THR A 113 -1.39 -14.31 14.61
N ASP A 114 -0.43 -14.25 15.52
CA ASP A 114 0.65 -15.24 15.63
C ASP A 114 0.11 -16.66 15.92
N ASP A 115 -1.03 -16.76 16.61
CA ASP A 115 -1.73 -18.02 16.86
C ASP A 115 -2.57 -18.52 15.66
N GLY A 116 -2.54 -17.78 14.56
CA GLY A 116 -3.13 -18.12 13.26
C GLY A 116 -4.63 -17.85 13.15
N ARG A 117 -5.19 -17.03 14.04
CA ARG A 117 -6.57 -16.54 13.97
C ARG A 117 -6.68 -15.26 13.13
N LEU A 118 -7.86 -15.08 12.55
CA LEU A 118 -8.20 -13.91 11.74
C LEU A 118 -8.96 -12.89 12.61
N VAL A 119 -8.43 -11.66 12.67
CA VAL A 119 -9.01 -10.55 13.43
C VAL A 119 -9.10 -9.32 12.53
N TRP A 120 -10.28 -8.72 12.47
CA TRP A 120 -10.49 -7.45 11.79
C TRP A 120 -10.08 -6.29 12.69
N LEU A 121 -9.31 -5.34 12.15
CA LEU A 121 -9.06 -4.06 12.78
C LEU A 121 -9.86 -2.95 12.10
N LEU A 122 -10.39 -2.05 12.92
CA LEU A 122 -11.11 -0.86 12.51
C LEU A 122 -10.63 0.35 13.31
N ASP A 123 -10.67 1.49 12.65
CA ASP A 123 -10.41 2.78 13.25
C ASP A 123 -11.71 3.45 13.66
N ALA A 124 -11.72 4.03 14.84
CA ALA A 124 -12.81 4.83 15.37
C ALA A 124 -12.32 6.19 15.87
N TYR A 125 -13.16 7.19 15.64
CA TYR A 125 -12.88 8.59 15.82
C TYR A 125 -13.87 9.23 16.77
N THR A 126 -13.37 10.10 17.63
CA THR A 126 -14.17 11.14 18.26
C THR A 126 -14.20 12.35 17.33
N VAL A 127 -15.38 12.96 17.20
CA VAL A 127 -15.58 14.13 16.33
C VAL A 127 -16.43 15.18 17.03
N SER A 128 -16.22 16.45 16.66
CA SER A 128 -17.07 17.55 17.10
C SER A 128 -17.07 18.66 16.05
N ASP A 129 -18.13 19.45 16.01
CA ASP A 129 -18.28 20.69 15.24
C ASP A 129 -18.14 21.94 16.11
N ARG A 130 -17.81 21.79 17.40
CA ARG A 130 -17.81 22.87 18.40
C ARG A 130 -16.43 23.32 18.85
N PHE A 131 -15.36 22.89 18.16
CA PHE A 131 -14.01 23.30 18.52
C PHE A 131 -13.74 24.75 18.05
N PRO A 132 -13.47 25.70 18.95
CA PRO A 132 -13.37 27.10 18.58
C PRO A 132 -12.16 27.35 17.67
N TYR A 133 -12.28 28.33 16.77
CA TYR A 133 -11.21 28.78 15.87
C TYR A 133 -10.61 27.67 14.97
N SER A 134 -11.35 26.59 14.70
CA SER A 134 -10.92 25.50 13.81
C SER A 134 -11.77 25.44 12.54
N GLN A 135 -11.13 25.19 11.40
CA GLN A 135 -11.80 25.08 10.11
C GLN A 135 -12.63 23.78 10.03
N PRO A 136 -13.95 23.87 9.74
CA PRO A 136 -14.78 22.68 9.61
C PRO A 136 -14.48 21.90 8.33
N THR A 137 -14.55 20.58 8.45
CA THR A 137 -14.54 19.61 7.36
C THR A 137 -15.96 19.07 7.15
N PRO A 138 -16.48 19.03 5.91
CA PRO A 138 -17.82 18.50 5.63
C PRO A 138 -18.02 17.09 6.19
N ARG A 139 -19.18 16.83 6.80
CA ARG A 139 -19.57 15.54 7.41
C ARG A 139 -18.73 15.06 8.61
N VAL A 140 -17.70 15.81 9.02
CA VAL A 140 -16.84 15.48 10.18
C VAL A 140 -17.00 16.51 11.30
N GLY A 141 -16.97 17.80 10.97
CA GLY A 141 -16.89 18.89 11.95
C GLY A 141 -15.50 19.53 11.95
N ASN A 142 -15.12 20.21 13.03
CA ASN A 142 -13.86 20.93 13.17
C ASN A 142 -12.93 20.33 14.24
N TYR A 143 -13.26 19.13 14.72
CA TYR A 143 -12.45 18.31 15.60
C TYR A 143 -12.52 16.84 15.17
N ILE A 144 -11.36 16.18 15.13
CA ILE A 144 -11.24 14.74 14.90
C ILE A 144 -9.99 14.20 15.58
N ARG A 145 -10.12 13.05 16.26
CA ARG A 145 -9.00 12.26 16.81
C ARG A 145 -9.18 10.78 16.52
N ASN A 146 -8.10 10.06 16.23
CA ASN A 146 -8.13 8.61 16.10
C ASN A 146 -8.06 7.98 17.48
N ALA A 147 -9.15 8.18 18.23
CA ALA A 147 -9.19 7.91 19.66
C ALA A 147 -9.20 6.41 19.99
N VAL A 148 -9.76 5.57 19.11
CA VAL A 148 -10.01 4.16 19.43
C VAL A 148 -9.66 3.24 18.26
N LYS A 149 -8.94 2.16 18.57
CA LYS A 149 -8.77 0.97 17.71
C LYS A 149 -9.77 -0.09 18.11
N VAL A 150 -10.45 -0.69 17.14
CA VAL A 150 -11.45 -1.72 17.40
C VAL A 150 -11.01 -3.02 16.76
N THR A 151 -11.06 -4.12 17.50
CA THR A 151 -10.80 -5.46 16.96
C THR A 151 -12.09 -6.27 16.93
N VAL A 152 -12.34 -7.00 15.85
CA VAL A 152 -13.44 -7.96 15.74
C VAL A 152 -12.89 -9.32 15.34
N ASP A 153 -13.03 -10.30 16.22
CA ASP A 153 -12.65 -11.68 15.93
C ASP A 153 -13.52 -12.25 14.80
N ALA A 154 -12.91 -12.71 13.70
CA ALA A 154 -13.64 -13.15 12.51
C ALA A 154 -14.47 -14.43 12.76
N TYR A 155 -14.11 -15.22 13.77
CA TYR A 155 -14.78 -16.47 14.11
C TYR A 155 -15.83 -16.27 15.22
N HIS A 156 -15.47 -15.59 16.30
CA HIS A 156 -16.32 -15.40 17.48
C HIS A 156 -17.21 -14.14 17.40
N GLY A 157 -16.82 -13.14 16.62
CA GLY A 157 -17.50 -11.84 16.58
C GLY A 157 -17.32 -11.03 17.87
N THR A 158 -16.32 -11.35 18.68
CA THR A 158 -16.00 -10.59 19.90
C THR A 158 -15.40 -9.26 19.48
N VAL A 159 -16.01 -8.16 19.95
CA VAL A 159 -15.56 -6.80 19.67
C VAL A 159 -14.82 -6.27 20.90
N ARG A 160 -13.66 -5.65 20.70
CA ARG A 160 -12.92 -4.96 21.77
C ARG A 160 -12.52 -3.57 21.30
N PHE A 161 -12.67 -2.58 22.17
CA PHE A 161 -12.33 -1.18 21.92
C PHE A 161 -11.09 -0.82 22.74
N TYR A 162 -10.04 -0.33 22.07
CA TYR A 162 -8.77 0.05 22.67
C TYR A 162 -8.51 1.53 22.45
N VAL A 163 -8.28 2.30 23.51
CA VAL A 163 -8.04 3.73 23.44
C VAL A 163 -6.60 4.00 23.02
N SER A 164 -6.43 4.55 21.81
CA SER A 164 -5.13 4.91 21.22
C SER A 164 -4.68 6.32 21.55
N GLU A 165 -5.62 7.25 21.80
CA GLU A 165 -5.30 8.62 22.22
C GLU A 165 -5.91 8.93 23.60
N PRO A 166 -5.28 8.51 24.71
CA PRO A 166 -5.81 8.74 26.06
C PRO A 166 -5.88 10.22 26.46
N GLY A 167 -5.22 11.11 25.71
CA GLY A 167 -5.28 12.56 25.92
C GLY A 167 -6.50 13.24 25.29
N ASP A 168 -7.33 12.53 24.51
CA ASP A 168 -8.52 13.12 23.91
C ASP A 168 -9.63 13.35 24.97
N PRO A 169 -10.08 14.59 25.20
CA PRO A 169 -11.11 14.86 26.20
C PRO A 169 -12.46 14.20 25.90
N LEU A 170 -12.78 13.95 24.62
CA LEU A 170 -14.03 13.29 24.26
C LEU A 170 -14.01 11.80 24.62
N ILE A 171 -12.89 11.11 24.36
CA ILE A 171 -12.79 9.70 24.77
C ILE A 171 -12.76 9.54 26.28
N GLN A 172 -12.08 10.44 27.01
CA GLN A 172 -12.09 10.43 28.48
C GLN A 172 -13.51 10.53 29.07
N ALA A 173 -14.36 11.38 28.47
CA ALA A 173 -15.77 11.48 28.88
C ALA A 173 -16.54 10.17 28.61
N TYR A 174 -16.29 9.52 27.48
CA TYR A 174 -16.93 8.23 27.17
C TYR A 174 -16.38 7.08 28.02
N GLU A 175 -15.10 7.06 28.37
CA GLU A 175 -14.52 6.11 29.33
C GLU A 175 -15.18 6.23 30.69
N ALA A 176 -15.43 7.46 31.17
CA ALA A 176 -16.15 7.70 32.42
C ALA A 176 -17.63 7.25 32.35
N ALA A 177 -18.28 7.42 31.20
CA ALA A 177 -19.68 7.00 31.00
C ALA A 177 -19.83 5.48 30.80
N PHE A 178 -18.83 4.81 30.22
CA PHE A 178 -18.84 3.38 29.89
C PHE A 178 -17.55 2.66 30.33
N PRO A 179 -17.33 2.45 31.64
CA PRO A 179 -16.06 1.95 32.18
C PRO A 179 -15.64 0.57 31.64
N ASP A 180 -16.60 -0.31 31.32
CA ASP A 180 -16.33 -1.67 30.87
C ASP A 180 -16.12 -1.79 29.34
N LEU A 181 -16.43 -0.73 28.58
CA LEU A 181 -16.40 -0.77 27.12
C LEU A 181 -14.98 -0.63 26.58
N PHE A 182 -14.20 0.26 27.18
CA PHE A 182 -12.88 0.67 26.70
C PHE A 182 -11.76 -0.02 27.46
N ARG A 183 -10.64 -0.21 26.76
CA ARG A 183 -9.41 -0.77 27.30
C ARG A 183 -8.25 0.11 26.88
N PRO A 184 -7.16 0.20 27.67
CA PRO A 184 -5.96 0.89 27.23
C PRO A 184 -5.36 0.17 26.01
N LEU A 185 -4.72 0.92 25.09
CA LEU A 185 -4.03 0.32 23.94
C LEU A 185 -2.97 -0.72 24.36
N ALA A 186 -2.35 -0.53 25.53
CA ALA A 186 -1.38 -1.47 26.08
C ALA A 186 -1.97 -2.86 26.41
N ALA A 187 -3.30 -2.99 26.56
CA ALA A 187 -3.97 -4.27 26.73
C ALA A 187 -4.22 -5.00 25.40
N MET A 188 -3.92 -4.37 24.26
CA MET A 188 -3.95 -5.04 22.97
C MET A 188 -2.76 -6.01 22.88
N PRO A 189 -2.98 -7.27 22.44
CA PRO A 189 -1.90 -8.21 22.15
C PRO A 189 -0.81 -7.59 21.26
N GLU A 190 0.45 -7.93 21.53
CA GLU A 190 1.61 -7.31 20.87
C GLU A 190 1.62 -7.56 19.36
N ASP A 191 1.25 -8.77 18.94
CA ASP A 191 1.10 -9.16 17.54
C ASP A 191 0.07 -8.28 16.83
N LEU A 192 -1.13 -8.12 17.40
CA LEU A 192 -2.17 -7.25 16.85
C LEU A 192 -1.74 -5.78 16.82
N ARG A 193 -1.03 -5.33 17.85
CA ARG A 193 -0.54 -3.95 17.95
C ARG A 193 0.52 -3.65 16.87
N ALA A 194 1.34 -4.63 16.49
CA ALA A 194 2.31 -4.50 15.40
C ALA A 194 1.65 -4.33 14.02
N HIS A 195 0.37 -4.71 13.87
CA HIS A 195 -0.41 -4.52 12.65
C HIS A 195 -1.23 -3.23 12.62
N ILE A 196 -1.09 -2.34 13.60
CA ILE A 196 -1.77 -1.04 13.56
C ILE A 196 -1.19 -0.21 12.42
N ARG A 197 -2.07 0.33 11.57
CA ARG A 197 -1.71 1.27 10.51
C ARG A 197 -2.30 2.66 10.77
N TYR A 198 -1.65 3.69 10.24
CA TYR A 198 -2.19 5.04 10.33
C TYR A 198 -3.39 5.20 9.38
N PRO A 199 -4.56 5.66 9.84
CA PRO A 199 -5.77 5.56 9.05
C PRO A 199 -5.85 6.55 7.87
N VAL A 200 -6.29 6.03 6.73
CA VAL A 200 -6.37 6.77 5.45
C VAL A 200 -7.37 7.93 5.51
N GLY A 201 -8.54 7.77 6.14
CA GLY A 201 -9.55 8.81 6.20
C GLY A 201 -9.08 10.03 7.00
N LEU A 202 -8.51 9.82 8.18
CA LEU A 202 -7.90 10.90 8.97
C LEU A 202 -6.74 11.56 8.22
N PHE A 203 -5.85 10.76 7.65
CA PHE A 203 -4.71 11.27 6.89
C PHE A 203 -5.13 12.14 5.71
N ASN A 204 -6.18 11.75 4.99
CA ASN A 204 -6.76 12.55 3.90
C ASN A 204 -7.29 13.91 4.38
N ILE A 205 -7.96 13.95 5.53
CA ILE A 205 -8.44 15.20 6.12
C ILE A 205 -7.25 16.11 6.48
N GLN A 206 -6.23 15.54 7.15
CA GLN A 206 -5.02 16.26 7.53
C GLN A 206 -4.26 16.78 6.31
N ALA A 207 -4.10 15.97 5.27
CA ALA A 207 -3.44 16.35 4.03
C ALA A 207 -4.17 17.54 3.35
N ARG A 208 -5.50 17.48 3.25
CA ARG A 208 -6.31 18.56 2.67
C ARG A 208 -6.21 19.87 3.45
N MET A 209 -6.22 19.79 4.78
CA MET A 209 -6.04 20.97 5.64
C MET A 209 -4.62 21.54 5.48
N TYR A 210 -3.61 20.67 5.57
CA TYR A 210 -2.21 21.08 5.48
C TYR A 210 -1.85 21.71 4.14
N ALA A 211 -2.51 21.29 3.05
CA ALA A 211 -2.35 21.87 1.72
C ALA A 211 -2.55 23.40 1.68
N THR A 212 -3.31 23.96 2.62
CA THR A 212 -3.45 25.42 2.81
C THR A 212 -2.71 25.92 4.05
N TYR A 213 -2.81 25.23 5.19
CA TYR A 213 -2.31 25.72 6.46
C TYR A 213 -0.79 25.59 6.68
N HIS A 214 -0.06 24.96 5.75
CA HIS A 214 1.42 25.00 5.78
C HIS A 214 1.97 26.43 5.56
N MET A 215 1.18 27.33 4.95
CA MET A 215 1.54 28.74 4.76
C MET A 215 1.39 29.51 6.07
N GLN A 216 2.51 29.71 6.78
CA GLN A 216 2.51 30.42 8.06
C GLN A 216 2.60 31.96 7.92
N ASN A 217 3.06 32.46 6.77
CA ASN A 217 3.11 33.91 6.52
C ASN A 217 1.70 34.46 6.23
N PRO A 218 1.18 35.44 7.00
CA PRO A 218 -0.19 35.94 6.84
C PRO A 218 -0.51 36.53 5.46
N GLN A 219 0.45 37.21 4.83
CA GLN A 219 0.27 37.81 3.50
C GLN A 219 0.16 36.73 2.43
N VAL A 220 1.03 35.73 2.48
CA VAL A 220 1.04 34.56 1.57
C VAL A 220 -0.24 33.75 1.75
N PHE A 221 -0.67 33.54 2.99
CA PHE A 221 -1.90 32.83 3.32
C PHE A 221 -3.15 33.58 2.83
N TYR A 222 -3.23 34.88 3.08
CA TYR A 222 -4.35 35.73 2.64
C TYR A 222 -4.48 35.73 1.10
N ASN A 223 -3.36 35.83 0.40
CA ASN A 223 -3.32 35.82 -1.06
C ASN A 223 -3.38 34.41 -1.67
N LYS A 224 -3.28 33.35 -0.85
CA LYS A 224 -3.25 31.94 -1.28
C LYS A 224 -2.19 31.67 -2.35
N GLU A 225 -1.01 32.25 -2.18
CA GLU A 225 0.05 32.25 -3.21
C GLU A 225 0.74 30.89 -3.39
N ASP A 226 0.82 30.06 -2.33
CA ASP A 226 1.51 28.77 -2.34
C ASP A 226 0.59 27.60 -1.96
N VAL A 227 -0.69 27.66 -2.35
CA VAL A 227 -1.62 26.55 -2.10
C VAL A 227 -1.17 25.28 -2.83
N TRP A 228 -1.16 24.17 -2.10
CA TRP A 228 -0.93 22.84 -2.66
C TRP A 228 -2.24 22.12 -2.96
N HIS A 229 -2.16 21.13 -3.84
CA HIS A 229 -3.22 20.20 -4.17
C HIS A 229 -2.68 18.78 -4.18
N ILE A 230 -3.55 17.84 -3.83
CA ILE A 230 -3.30 16.42 -4.08
C ILE A 230 -3.51 16.22 -5.58
N PRO A 231 -2.50 15.76 -6.33
CA PRO A 231 -2.60 15.62 -7.78
C PRO A 231 -3.72 14.64 -8.14
N GLY A 232 -4.43 14.92 -9.22
CA GLY A 232 -5.40 14.00 -9.80
C GLY A 232 -4.77 13.04 -10.81
N ARG A 233 -5.52 12.01 -11.21
CA ARG A 233 -5.16 11.12 -12.32
C ARG A 233 -5.46 11.76 -13.69
N ALA A 234 -4.56 11.56 -14.64
CA ALA A 234 -4.70 11.97 -16.03
C ALA A 234 -5.56 10.95 -16.81
N GLY A 235 -6.59 11.43 -17.50
CA GLY A 235 -7.38 10.64 -18.46
C GLY A 235 -8.79 10.24 -18.01
N GLU A 236 -9.21 10.59 -16.80
CA GLU A 236 -10.61 10.44 -16.38
C GLU A 236 -11.42 11.73 -16.62
N ALA A 237 -12.71 11.60 -16.99
CA ALA A 237 -13.61 12.73 -17.23
C ALA A 237 -13.87 13.59 -15.97
N ARG A 238 -13.54 13.05 -14.79
CA ARG A 238 -13.45 13.78 -13.52
C ARG A 238 -12.06 13.53 -12.95
N GLU A 239 -11.32 14.58 -12.66
CA GLU A 239 -10.02 14.46 -11.96
C GLU A 239 -10.26 13.94 -10.54
N LEU A 240 -10.16 12.62 -10.36
CA LEU A 240 -10.15 12.03 -9.03
C LEU A 240 -8.79 12.29 -8.38
N PRO A 241 -8.73 12.87 -7.17
CA PRO A 241 -7.48 13.06 -6.46
C PRO A 241 -6.85 11.71 -6.15
N MET A 242 -5.52 11.65 -6.19
CA MET A 242 -4.79 10.47 -5.78
C MET A 242 -5.12 10.10 -4.33
N GLU A 243 -5.33 8.81 -4.10
CA GLU A 243 -5.49 8.28 -2.76
C GLU A 243 -4.12 8.07 -2.10
N PRO A 244 -4.00 8.31 -0.79
CA PRO A 244 -2.83 7.91 -0.02
C PRO A 244 -2.59 6.40 -0.13
N TYR A 245 -1.34 6.00 -0.19
CA TYR A 245 -0.97 4.59 -0.29
C TYR A 245 0.09 4.23 0.74
N TYR A 246 -0.02 3.00 1.24
CA TYR A 246 0.96 2.46 2.16
C TYR A 246 2.18 1.92 1.42
N THR A 247 3.36 2.13 2.00
CA THR A 247 4.62 1.58 1.48
C THR A 247 5.56 1.28 2.63
N ILE A 248 6.49 0.35 2.43
CA ILE A 248 7.62 0.12 3.32
C ILE A 248 8.82 0.80 2.69
N MET A 249 9.42 1.74 3.41
CA MET A 249 10.65 2.37 2.94
C MET A 249 11.46 2.95 4.10
N ARG A 250 12.74 3.16 3.87
CA ARG A 250 13.59 3.96 4.75
C ARG A 250 13.36 5.44 4.46
N LEU A 251 12.79 6.15 5.43
CA LEU A 251 12.62 7.60 5.35
C LEU A 251 14.00 8.30 5.30
N PRO A 252 14.13 9.44 4.60
CA PRO A 252 15.39 10.19 4.57
C PRO A 252 15.88 10.54 5.98
N GLY A 253 17.12 10.16 6.30
CA GLY A 253 17.74 10.41 7.61
C GLY A 253 17.42 9.38 8.69
N GLU A 254 16.49 8.45 8.46
CA GLU A 254 16.16 7.39 9.40
C GLU A 254 17.03 6.13 9.14
N PRO A 255 17.42 5.39 10.19
CA PRO A 255 18.31 4.24 10.06
C PRO A 255 17.61 2.96 9.60
N ARG A 256 16.28 2.88 9.72
CA ARG A 256 15.48 1.67 9.49
C ARG A 256 14.32 1.95 8.54
N GLU A 257 13.86 0.89 7.89
CA GLU A 257 12.64 0.90 7.09
C GLU A 257 11.42 0.92 7.99
N GLU A 258 10.38 1.63 7.55
CA GLU A 258 9.12 1.72 8.26
C GLU A 258 7.94 1.60 7.29
N TYR A 259 6.84 1.08 7.82
CA TYR A 259 5.54 1.11 7.19
C TYR A 259 4.92 2.51 7.34
N ILE A 260 4.76 3.18 6.20
CA ILE A 260 4.28 4.55 6.15
C ILE A 260 3.10 4.68 5.21
N LEU A 261 2.24 5.66 5.47
CA LEU A 261 1.19 6.12 4.57
C LEU A 261 1.64 7.42 3.90
N LEU A 262 1.61 7.50 2.58
CA LEU A 262 2.20 8.63 1.83
C LEU A 262 1.21 9.24 0.84
N VAL A 263 1.27 10.57 0.69
CA VAL A 263 0.56 11.30 -0.37
C VAL A 263 1.44 12.44 -0.96
N PRO A 264 1.51 12.57 -2.30
CA PRO A 264 2.21 13.67 -2.96
C PRO A 264 1.40 14.98 -2.98
N PHE A 265 2.10 16.11 -3.11
CA PHE A 265 1.54 17.43 -3.33
C PHE A 265 2.15 18.14 -4.54
N THR A 266 1.29 18.80 -5.31
CA THR A 266 1.64 19.73 -6.41
C THR A 266 1.09 21.13 -6.12
N PRO A 267 1.70 22.22 -6.62
CA PRO A 267 1.12 23.56 -6.52
C PRO A 267 -0.22 23.64 -7.24
N ALA A 268 -1.09 24.56 -6.82
CA ALA A 268 -2.43 24.68 -7.41
C ALA A 268 -2.46 24.98 -8.92
N ARG A 269 -1.40 25.61 -9.45
CA ARG A 269 -1.31 26.03 -10.86
C ARG A 269 -0.23 25.31 -11.65
N ARG A 270 0.44 24.32 -11.06
CA ARG A 270 1.55 23.61 -11.71
C ARG A 270 1.51 22.13 -11.37
N ASP A 271 1.89 21.30 -12.32
CA ASP A 271 1.87 19.85 -12.15
C ASP A 271 3.21 19.28 -11.63
N ASN A 272 4.18 20.13 -11.27
CA ASN A 272 5.44 19.66 -10.68
C ASN A 272 5.27 19.37 -9.19
N MET A 273 5.96 18.34 -8.68
CA MET A 273 5.96 18.03 -7.24
C MET A 273 6.53 19.20 -6.44
N SER A 274 5.88 19.50 -5.32
CA SER A 274 6.37 20.46 -4.32
C SER A 274 6.63 19.83 -2.97
N ALA A 275 5.87 18.81 -2.60
CA ALA A 275 6.11 18.10 -1.35
C ALA A 275 5.52 16.70 -1.39
N TRP A 276 5.83 15.92 -0.37
CA TRP A 276 5.02 14.78 0.04
C TRP A 276 4.82 14.84 1.55
N LEU A 277 3.67 14.33 1.98
CA LEU A 277 3.34 14.12 3.38
C LEU A 277 3.35 12.62 3.64
N ALA A 278 3.92 12.21 4.77
CA ALA A 278 3.89 10.83 5.24
C ALA A 278 3.41 10.75 6.69
N ALA A 279 2.70 9.69 7.02
CA ALA A 279 2.38 9.29 8.38
C ALA A 279 3.08 7.97 8.71
N ARG A 280 3.74 7.92 9.86
CA ARG A 280 4.43 6.71 10.36
C ARG A 280 3.43 5.79 11.04
N SER A 281 3.48 4.49 10.73
CA SER A 281 2.63 3.47 11.35
C SER A 281 3.35 2.62 12.40
N ASP A 282 4.69 2.68 12.44
CA ASP A 282 5.46 1.72 13.22
C ASP A 282 5.89 2.22 14.61
N GLY A 283 5.80 1.30 15.58
CA GLY A 283 6.45 1.38 16.88
C GLY A 283 6.20 2.69 17.63
N PRO A 284 7.24 3.28 18.26
CA PRO A 284 7.08 4.50 19.06
C PRO A 284 6.79 5.74 18.20
N HIS A 285 6.94 5.65 16.87
CA HIS A 285 6.73 6.77 15.95
C HIS A 285 5.31 6.82 15.39
N TYR A 286 4.48 5.83 15.72
CA TYR A 286 3.08 5.77 15.32
C TYR A 286 2.37 7.13 15.50
N GLY A 287 1.73 7.61 14.42
CA GLY A 287 0.97 8.86 14.43
C GLY A 287 1.78 10.13 14.16
N THR A 288 3.10 10.02 13.98
CA THR A 288 3.93 11.16 13.59
C THR A 288 3.77 11.47 12.10
N LEU A 289 3.48 12.73 11.79
CA LEU A 289 3.39 13.24 10.43
C LEU A 289 4.69 13.93 10.02
N LEU A 290 5.17 13.66 8.81
CA LEU A 290 6.38 14.23 8.24
C LEU A 290 6.07 14.83 6.88
N VAL A 291 6.59 16.04 6.63
CA VAL A 291 6.46 16.71 5.34
C VAL A 291 7.85 16.95 4.79
N TYR A 292 8.06 16.50 3.57
CA TYR A 292 9.29 16.75 2.83
C TYR A 292 9.00 17.64 1.65
N THR A 293 9.60 18.82 1.65
CA THR A 293 9.45 19.82 0.60
C THR A 293 10.60 19.72 -0.39
N PHE A 294 10.28 19.73 -1.69
CA PHE A 294 11.27 19.78 -2.75
C PHE A 294 11.73 21.22 -3.02
N PRO A 295 13.01 21.42 -3.41
CA PRO A 295 13.49 22.76 -3.76
C PRO A 295 12.75 23.34 -4.97
N LYS A 296 12.26 24.58 -4.86
CA LYS A 296 11.53 25.28 -5.94
C LYS A 296 12.35 25.47 -7.22
N GLN A 297 13.67 25.34 -7.14
CA GLN A 297 14.62 25.54 -8.24
C GLN A 297 14.80 24.28 -9.11
N LYS A 298 14.46 23.09 -8.59
CA LYS A 298 14.61 21.82 -9.31
C LYS A 298 13.24 21.39 -9.84
N LEU A 299 13.15 21.10 -11.14
CA LEU A 299 11.95 20.51 -11.70
C LEU A 299 11.85 19.05 -11.23
N VAL A 300 10.87 18.78 -10.38
CA VAL A 300 10.51 17.42 -9.95
C VAL A 300 9.17 17.08 -10.59
N TYR A 301 9.14 16.07 -11.46
CA TYR A 301 7.92 15.72 -12.19
C TYR A 301 6.81 15.29 -11.23
N GLY A 302 5.58 15.76 -11.43
CA GLY A 302 4.41 15.27 -10.68
C GLY A 302 3.79 14.00 -11.27
N PRO A 303 2.94 13.30 -10.50
CA PRO A 303 2.20 12.13 -10.97
C PRO A 303 1.49 12.36 -12.30
N LYS A 304 0.75 13.48 -12.45
CA LYS A 304 0.06 13.84 -13.69
C LYS A 304 1.00 13.97 -14.90
N GLN A 305 2.20 14.52 -14.69
CA GLN A 305 3.21 14.65 -15.75
C GLN A 305 3.79 13.30 -16.13
N ILE A 306 4.02 12.42 -15.15
CA ILE A 306 4.50 11.05 -15.41
C ILE A 306 3.44 10.24 -16.15
N GLU A 307 2.18 10.29 -15.73
CA GLU A 307 1.09 9.61 -16.45
C GLU A 307 0.94 10.12 -17.89
N ALA A 308 1.04 11.44 -18.11
CA ALA A 308 1.02 12.01 -19.45
C ALA A 308 2.18 11.48 -20.32
N ARG A 309 3.38 11.37 -19.76
CA ARG A 309 4.55 10.81 -20.48
C ARG A 309 4.38 9.32 -20.76
N ILE A 310 3.84 8.55 -19.82
CA ILE A 310 3.50 7.13 -20.02
C ILE A 310 2.52 6.98 -21.18
N ASN A 311 1.50 7.84 -21.25
CA ASN A 311 0.52 7.83 -22.34
C ASN A 311 1.11 8.26 -23.70
N GLN A 312 2.16 9.07 -23.69
CA GLN A 312 2.85 9.53 -24.90
C GLN A 312 3.90 8.54 -25.41
N ASP A 313 4.31 7.58 -24.59
CA ASP A 313 5.24 6.53 -25.02
C ASP A 313 4.59 5.65 -26.09
N ALA A 314 5.21 5.59 -27.27
CA ALA A 314 4.64 4.93 -28.44
C ALA A 314 4.41 3.43 -28.21
N TYR A 315 5.35 2.75 -27.53
CA TYR A 315 5.25 1.32 -27.25
C TYR A 315 4.12 1.04 -26.26
N ILE A 316 4.08 1.79 -25.16
CA ILE A 316 3.04 1.64 -24.13
C ILE A 316 1.67 1.96 -24.72
N SER A 317 1.51 3.08 -25.41
CA SER A 317 0.24 3.50 -26.01
C SER A 317 -0.28 2.48 -27.02
N GLN A 318 0.59 1.94 -27.88
CA GLN A 318 0.22 0.88 -28.82
C GLN A 318 -0.28 -0.36 -28.08
N GLN A 319 0.46 -0.82 -27.07
CA GLN A 319 0.11 -2.03 -26.34
C GLN A 319 -1.19 -1.89 -25.55
N LEU A 320 -1.40 -0.74 -24.89
CA LEU A 320 -2.64 -0.46 -24.19
C LEU A 320 -3.84 -0.40 -25.14
N SER A 321 -3.66 0.18 -26.33
CA SER A 321 -4.71 0.23 -27.36
C SER A 321 -5.06 -1.15 -27.92
N LEU A 322 -4.09 -2.07 -28.00
CA LEU A 322 -4.30 -3.46 -28.42
C LEU A 322 -5.00 -4.30 -27.35
N TRP A 323 -4.67 -4.09 -26.08
CA TRP A 323 -5.26 -4.84 -24.96
C TRP A 323 -6.65 -4.35 -24.57
N ASN A 324 -6.94 -3.08 -24.86
CA ASN A 324 -8.24 -2.48 -24.61
C ASN A 324 -9.14 -2.60 -25.85
N GLN A 325 -9.30 -3.84 -26.34
CA GLN A 325 -10.14 -4.20 -27.49
C GLN A 325 -11.22 -5.20 -27.09
N GLN A 326 -12.30 -5.21 -27.88
CA GLN A 326 -13.52 -6.02 -27.71
C GLN A 326 -13.35 -7.28 -26.83
N GLY A 327 -13.95 -7.26 -25.64
CA GLY A 327 -13.94 -8.38 -24.69
C GLY A 327 -12.83 -8.32 -23.63
N SER A 328 -11.88 -7.38 -23.74
CA SER A 328 -10.81 -7.16 -22.76
C SER A 328 -10.73 -5.69 -22.35
N GLN A 329 -10.42 -5.46 -21.07
CA GLN A 329 -10.22 -4.13 -20.49
C GLN A 329 -8.88 -4.07 -19.78
N VAL A 330 -8.12 -3.00 -20.05
CA VAL A 330 -6.92 -2.69 -19.28
C VAL A 330 -7.29 -1.90 -18.04
N ILE A 331 -6.86 -2.40 -16.88
CA ILE A 331 -7.03 -1.75 -15.59
C ILE A 331 -5.67 -1.20 -15.17
N ARG A 332 -5.56 0.13 -15.07
CA ARG A 332 -4.34 0.79 -14.60
C ARG A 332 -4.38 0.92 -13.08
N GLY A 333 -3.38 0.35 -12.42
CA GLY A 333 -3.24 0.50 -10.96
C GLY A 333 -2.86 1.91 -10.53
N SER A 334 -2.76 2.10 -9.21
CA SER A 334 -2.29 3.36 -8.61
C SER A 334 -0.84 3.63 -8.99
N LEU A 335 -0.57 4.86 -9.43
CA LEU A 335 0.78 5.34 -9.65
C LEU A 335 1.40 5.65 -8.29
N LEU A 336 2.38 4.84 -7.88
CA LEU A 336 3.13 5.05 -6.66
C LEU A 336 4.31 5.97 -6.96
N ALA A 337 4.47 7.04 -6.20
CA ALA A 337 5.56 8.01 -6.30
C ALA A 337 6.50 7.83 -5.09
N ILE A 338 7.47 6.92 -5.24
CA ILE A 338 8.31 6.43 -4.16
C ILE A 338 9.58 7.29 -4.07
N PRO A 339 9.82 8.00 -2.96
CA PRO A 339 11.08 8.70 -2.76
C PRO A 339 12.21 7.71 -2.50
N VAL A 340 13.30 7.85 -3.25
CA VAL A 340 14.55 7.10 -3.07
C VAL A 340 15.69 8.10 -3.00
N GLU A 341 16.25 8.25 -1.81
CA GLU A 341 17.29 9.25 -1.50
C GLU A 341 16.89 10.68 -1.93
N THR A 342 17.45 11.16 -3.05
CA THR A 342 17.24 12.53 -3.58
C THR A 342 16.41 12.56 -4.87
N SER A 343 15.80 11.43 -5.22
CA SER A 343 15.04 11.24 -6.45
C SER A 343 13.69 10.56 -6.19
N LEU A 344 12.82 10.58 -7.21
CA LEU A 344 11.53 9.92 -7.19
C LEU A 344 11.50 8.80 -8.24
N LEU A 345 11.10 7.61 -7.79
CA LEU A 345 10.78 6.48 -8.64
C LEU A 345 9.27 6.36 -8.73
N TYR A 346 8.75 6.24 -9.95
CA TYR A 346 7.32 6.03 -10.17
C TYR A 346 7.07 4.61 -10.62
N VAL A 347 6.07 3.96 -10.02
CA VAL A 347 5.70 2.57 -10.34
C VAL A 347 4.20 2.48 -10.53
N GLN A 348 3.76 1.89 -11.65
CA GLN A 348 2.35 1.65 -11.93
C GLN A 348 2.13 0.23 -12.48
N PRO A 349 1.37 -0.61 -11.78
CA PRO A 349 0.99 -1.92 -12.31
C PRO A 349 -0.12 -1.80 -13.37
N LEU A 350 -0.07 -2.67 -14.36
CA LEU A 350 -1.09 -2.83 -15.40
C LEU A 350 -1.71 -4.22 -15.30
N TYR A 351 -3.02 -4.25 -15.11
CA TYR A 351 -3.81 -5.47 -15.06
C TYR A 351 -4.66 -5.60 -16.32
N LEU A 352 -4.94 -6.85 -16.70
CA LEU A 352 -5.83 -7.19 -17.80
C LEU A 352 -6.98 -8.03 -17.25
N ALA A 353 -8.20 -7.67 -17.61
CA ALA A 353 -9.40 -8.42 -17.23
C ALA A 353 -10.32 -8.54 -18.45
N ALA A 354 -11.09 -9.64 -18.54
CA ALA A 354 -12.16 -9.72 -19.53
C ALA A 354 -13.25 -8.70 -19.20
N SER A 355 -13.90 -8.11 -20.20
CA SER A 355 -14.96 -7.11 -20.01
C SER A 355 -16.26 -7.70 -19.44
N GLU A 356 -16.37 -9.03 -19.34
CA GLU A 356 -17.50 -9.73 -18.75
C GLU A 356 -17.51 -9.63 -17.22
N ARG A 357 -18.70 -9.73 -16.61
CA ARG A 357 -18.83 -9.68 -15.14
C ARG A 357 -18.18 -10.91 -14.50
N GLY A 358 -17.35 -10.67 -13.50
CA GLY A 358 -16.71 -11.72 -12.70
C GLY A 358 -15.33 -12.15 -13.19
N SER A 359 -14.74 -11.44 -14.15
CA SER A 359 -13.35 -11.66 -14.54
C SER A 359 -12.39 -11.27 -13.41
N LEU A 360 -11.33 -12.07 -13.23
CA LEU A 360 -10.26 -11.79 -12.28
C LEU A 360 -9.16 -11.01 -12.99
N PRO A 361 -8.81 -9.79 -12.55
CA PRO A 361 -7.71 -9.03 -13.14
C PRO A 361 -6.37 -9.73 -12.93
N GLU A 362 -5.62 -9.91 -14.00
CA GLU A 362 -4.26 -10.48 -13.96
C GLU A 362 -3.22 -9.39 -14.17
N LEU A 363 -2.19 -9.34 -13.33
CA LEU A 363 -1.04 -8.46 -13.55
C LEU A 363 -0.32 -8.90 -14.83
N LYS A 364 -0.25 -8.01 -15.81
CA LYS A 364 0.45 -8.28 -17.07
C LYS A 364 1.76 -7.52 -17.19
N ARG A 365 1.83 -6.27 -16.72
CA ARG A 365 3.04 -5.45 -16.80
C ARG A 365 3.18 -4.54 -15.60
N VAL A 366 4.40 -4.08 -15.37
CA VAL A 366 4.73 -3.02 -14.43
C VAL A 366 5.42 -1.91 -15.22
N ILE A 367 4.87 -0.70 -15.17
CA ILE A 367 5.52 0.49 -15.70
C ILE A 367 6.36 1.09 -14.58
N ALA A 368 7.62 1.39 -14.86
CA ALA A 368 8.46 2.16 -13.98
C ALA A 368 8.97 3.42 -14.71
N ALA A 369 9.05 4.54 -14.00
CA ALA A 369 9.60 5.78 -14.55
C ALA A 369 10.57 6.46 -13.57
N TYR A 370 11.67 6.97 -14.11
CA TYR A 370 12.69 7.73 -13.38
C TYR A 370 13.22 8.86 -14.26
N GLY A 371 13.07 10.11 -13.81
CA GLY A 371 13.47 11.28 -14.59
C GLY A 371 12.74 11.33 -15.93
N SER A 372 13.47 11.15 -17.04
CA SER A 372 12.94 11.10 -18.41
C SER A 372 12.81 9.69 -18.98
N GLN A 373 13.23 8.66 -18.23
CA GLN A 373 13.21 7.28 -18.69
C GLN A 373 11.93 6.58 -18.20
N ILE A 374 11.33 5.80 -19.10
CA ILE A 374 10.14 4.98 -18.83
C ILE A 374 10.44 3.59 -19.35
N ALA A 375 10.09 2.57 -18.56
CA ALA A 375 10.17 1.18 -18.95
C ALA A 375 8.87 0.46 -18.58
N MET A 376 8.48 -0.52 -19.39
CA MET A 376 7.33 -1.38 -19.14
C MET A 376 7.71 -2.83 -19.44
N GLU A 377 7.76 -3.66 -18.41
CA GLU A 377 8.13 -5.08 -18.47
C GLU A 377 7.12 -5.93 -17.68
N GLU A 378 7.29 -7.25 -17.72
CA GLU A 378 6.37 -8.19 -17.05
C GLU A 378 6.48 -8.13 -15.52
N THR A 379 7.65 -7.75 -15.01
CA THR A 379 7.94 -7.66 -13.57
C THR A 379 8.54 -6.30 -13.21
N LEU A 380 8.44 -5.94 -11.93
CA LEU A 380 9.07 -4.72 -11.40
C LEU A 380 10.59 -4.76 -11.60
N GLU A 381 11.22 -5.91 -11.32
CA GLU A 381 12.66 -6.11 -11.48
C GLU A 381 13.08 -5.92 -12.94
N GLY A 382 12.28 -6.41 -13.90
CA GLY A 382 12.51 -6.19 -15.32
C GLY A 382 12.46 -4.71 -15.69
N SER A 383 11.44 -4.00 -15.22
CA SER A 383 11.28 -2.56 -15.49
C SER A 383 12.39 -1.73 -14.86
N LEU A 384 12.80 -2.05 -13.63
CA LEU A 384 13.93 -1.41 -12.97
C LEU A 384 15.25 -1.71 -13.69
N ALA A 385 15.46 -2.96 -14.10
CA ALA A 385 16.64 -3.34 -14.87
C ALA A 385 16.69 -2.55 -16.17
N ARG A 386 15.58 -2.41 -16.91
CA ARG A 386 15.53 -1.63 -18.16
C ARG A 386 15.70 -0.13 -17.94
N LEU A 387 15.20 0.42 -16.83
CA LEU A 387 15.42 1.83 -16.49
C LEU A 387 16.90 2.13 -16.21
N PHE A 388 17.56 1.32 -15.38
CA PHE A 388 18.91 1.62 -14.90
C PHE A 388 20.03 0.96 -15.71
N ARG A 389 19.69 0.02 -16.60
CA ARG A 389 20.59 -0.45 -17.66
C ARG A 389 20.41 0.44 -18.89
N GLY A 390 21.16 1.55 -18.92
CA GLY A 390 21.54 2.13 -20.23
C GLY A 390 22.27 1.07 -21.08
N PRO A 391 22.52 1.32 -22.38
CA PRO A 391 22.96 0.30 -23.35
C PRO A 391 24.22 -0.53 -23.01
N ASP A 392 24.97 -0.20 -21.96
CA ASP A 392 26.18 -0.92 -21.56
C ASP A 392 26.30 -1.08 -20.04
N ARG A 393 25.46 -1.92 -19.44
CA ARG A 393 25.79 -2.61 -18.17
C ARG A 393 25.19 -4.01 -18.15
N GLY A 394 25.89 -4.93 -18.83
CA GLY A 394 25.76 -6.36 -18.63
C GLY A 394 26.24 -6.77 -17.24
N ALA A 395 25.48 -6.41 -16.19
CA ALA A 395 25.53 -7.14 -14.94
C ALA A 395 24.51 -8.26 -15.05
N ALA A 396 25.02 -9.49 -15.23
CA ALA A 396 24.24 -10.71 -15.26
C ALA A 396 23.21 -10.69 -14.12
N VAL A 397 21.93 -10.80 -14.48
CA VAL A 397 20.91 -11.24 -13.52
C VAL A 397 21.30 -12.69 -13.24
N ALA A 398 21.78 -12.96 -12.03
CA ALA A 398 21.97 -14.33 -11.56
C ALA A 398 20.59 -14.96 -11.37
N GLY A 399 20.04 -15.50 -12.47
CA GLY A 399 18.97 -16.48 -12.41
C GLY A 399 19.51 -17.74 -11.76
N ALA A 400 18.80 -18.22 -10.74
CA ALA A 400 19.06 -19.48 -10.07
C ALA A 400 19.21 -20.63 -11.10
N ARG A 401 20.37 -21.28 -11.09
CA ARG A 401 20.64 -22.47 -11.90
C ARG A 401 20.43 -23.72 -11.03
N PRO A 402 19.74 -24.77 -11.51
CA PRO A 402 19.66 -26.05 -10.81
C PRO A 402 21.04 -26.73 -10.77
N PRO A 403 21.38 -27.49 -9.71
CA PRO A 403 22.66 -28.17 -9.61
C PRO A 403 22.67 -29.42 -10.50
N GLY A 404 23.61 -29.52 -11.44
CA GLY A 404 23.90 -30.77 -12.16
C GLY A 404 23.98 -30.67 -13.68
N ALA A 405 24.92 -29.88 -14.22
CA ALA A 405 25.36 -30.02 -15.61
C ALA A 405 26.88 -29.76 -15.72
N PRO A 406 27.65 -30.57 -16.47
CA PRO A 406 29.11 -30.49 -16.54
C PRO A 406 29.58 -29.24 -17.30
N PRO A 407 30.81 -28.77 -17.04
CA PRO A 407 31.32 -27.52 -17.60
C PRO A 407 31.65 -27.71 -19.09
N THR A 408 31.03 -26.89 -19.94
CA THR A 408 31.47 -26.70 -21.32
C THR A 408 32.40 -25.49 -21.42
N ASP A 409 33.47 -25.70 -22.16
CA ASP A 409 34.61 -24.83 -22.36
C ASP A 409 34.31 -23.45 -22.99
N ARG A 410 35.07 -22.47 -22.50
CA ARG A 410 35.69 -21.33 -23.20
C ARG A 410 34.83 -20.45 -24.11
N ALA A 411 34.41 -19.31 -23.56
CA ALA A 411 34.33 -18.07 -24.33
C ALA A 411 35.75 -17.62 -24.75
N PRO A 412 35.94 -16.99 -25.92
CA PRO A 412 37.25 -16.55 -26.37
C PRO A 412 37.79 -15.49 -25.41
N ALA A 413 38.91 -15.79 -24.76
CA ALA A 413 39.61 -14.81 -23.95
C ALA A 413 40.09 -13.68 -24.86
N MET A 414 39.71 -12.44 -24.54
CA MET A 414 40.29 -11.24 -25.15
C MET A 414 41.83 -11.37 -25.16
N PRO A 415 42.50 -11.10 -26.31
CA PRO A 415 43.95 -11.15 -26.40
C PRO A 415 44.57 -10.37 -25.23
N SER A 416 45.56 -10.94 -24.55
CA SER A 416 46.20 -10.33 -23.37
C SER A 416 46.64 -8.88 -23.64
N ALA A 417 47.13 -8.62 -24.84
CA ALA A 417 47.52 -7.29 -25.30
C ALA A 417 46.37 -6.27 -25.35
N LEU A 418 45.15 -6.69 -25.70
CA LEU A 418 43.96 -5.83 -25.69
C LEU A 418 43.52 -5.47 -24.26
N ARG A 419 43.69 -6.41 -23.32
CA ARG A 419 43.48 -6.17 -21.88
C ARG A 419 44.52 -5.21 -21.30
N GLU A 420 45.78 -5.35 -21.69
CA GLU A 420 46.86 -4.44 -21.26
C GLU A 420 46.67 -3.02 -21.78
N LEU A 421 46.26 -2.84 -23.04
CA LEU A 421 45.96 -1.52 -23.61
C LEU A 421 44.74 -0.87 -22.94
N ALA A 422 43.70 -1.65 -22.64
CA ALA A 422 42.53 -1.14 -21.91
C ALA A 422 42.89 -0.70 -20.48
N ALA A 423 43.73 -1.46 -19.77
CA ALA A 423 44.21 -1.10 -18.44
C ALA A 423 45.07 0.18 -18.46
N ARG A 424 45.97 0.33 -19.45
CA ARG A 424 46.80 1.54 -19.64
C ARG A 424 45.95 2.77 -19.95
N ALA A 425 44.91 2.64 -20.78
CA ALA A 425 43.99 3.73 -21.08
C ALA A 425 43.23 4.19 -19.83
N ALA A 426 42.74 3.25 -19.01
CA ALA A 426 42.06 3.57 -17.76
C ALA A 426 42.99 4.30 -16.77
N GLU A 427 44.26 3.86 -16.67
CA GLU A 427 45.24 4.50 -15.79
C GLU A 427 45.62 5.92 -16.24
N GLN A 428 45.83 6.12 -17.56
CA GLN A 428 46.12 7.44 -18.14
C GLN A 428 44.96 8.41 -17.93
N PHE A 429 43.71 7.93 -18.08
CA PHE A 429 42.52 8.75 -17.83
C PHE A 429 42.39 9.12 -16.34
N ALA A 430 42.63 8.17 -15.43
CA ALA A 430 42.59 8.44 -13.99
C ALA A 430 43.64 9.47 -13.56
N ARG A 431 44.88 9.37 -14.08
CA ARG A 431 45.94 10.35 -13.84
C ARG A 431 45.63 11.71 -14.45
N ALA A 432 44.99 11.76 -15.62
CA ALA A 432 44.54 13.01 -16.23
C ALA A 432 43.51 13.73 -15.34
N GLN A 433 42.51 13.00 -14.81
CA GLN A 433 41.50 13.57 -13.91
C GLN A 433 42.10 14.12 -12.61
N GLU A 434 43.13 13.45 -12.07
CA GLU A 434 43.85 13.92 -10.89
C GLU A 434 44.66 15.19 -11.17
N LEU A 435 45.36 15.26 -12.31
CA LEU A 435 46.10 16.45 -12.73
C LEU A 435 45.18 17.64 -13.04
N LEU A 436 43.97 17.38 -13.55
CA LEU A 436 42.93 18.38 -13.76
C LEU A 436 42.42 18.95 -12.43
N ARG A 437 42.18 18.09 -11.42
CA ARG A 437 41.82 18.52 -10.06
C ARG A 437 42.90 19.35 -9.38
N GLN A 438 44.16 19.09 -9.69
CA GLN A 438 45.31 19.85 -9.18
C GLN A 438 45.63 21.10 -10.01
N GLY A 439 44.86 21.43 -11.05
CA GLY A 439 45.09 22.60 -11.91
C GLY A 439 46.34 22.52 -12.78
N LYS A 440 46.92 21.33 -12.97
CA LYS A 440 48.16 21.10 -13.74
C LYS A 440 47.86 20.82 -15.22
N TRP A 441 47.54 21.86 -15.96
CA TRP A 441 47.11 21.80 -17.37
C TRP A 441 48.11 21.15 -18.32
N ALA A 442 49.42 21.39 -18.15
CA ALA A 442 50.45 20.77 -18.99
C ALA A 442 50.49 19.24 -18.82
N GLY A 443 50.45 18.76 -17.57
CA GLY A 443 50.41 17.33 -17.26
C GLY A 443 49.12 16.64 -17.72
N TYR A 444 47.98 17.33 -17.61
CA TYR A 444 46.72 16.87 -18.19
C TYR A 444 46.83 16.68 -19.72
N GLY A 445 47.37 17.67 -20.42
CA GLY A 445 47.55 17.61 -21.87
C GLY A 445 48.51 16.50 -22.35
N GLU A 446 49.50 16.12 -21.53
CA GLU A 446 50.36 14.97 -21.79
C GLU A 446 49.64 13.63 -21.58
N GLN A 447 48.89 13.49 -20.48
CA GLN A 447 48.13 12.26 -20.22
C GLN A 447 47.02 12.04 -21.25
N MET A 448 46.36 13.10 -21.72
CA MET A 448 45.33 13.00 -22.76
C MET A 448 45.91 12.62 -24.13
N ARG A 449 47.10 13.13 -24.50
CA ARG A 449 47.81 12.68 -25.71
C ARG A 449 48.26 11.22 -25.61
N GLY A 450 48.75 10.81 -24.45
CA GLY A 450 49.10 9.41 -24.18
C GLY A 450 47.88 8.47 -24.28
N LEU A 451 46.73 8.91 -23.75
CA LEU A 451 45.47 8.19 -23.85
C LEU A 451 45.01 8.04 -25.31
N GLU A 452 45.09 9.10 -26.10
CA GLU A 452 44.73 9.06 -27.52
C GLU A 452 45.59 8.04 -28.30
N GLN A 453 46.89 7.99 -28.03
CA GLN A 453 47.78 6.99 -28.63
C GLN A 453 47.42 5.56 -28.21
N THR A 454 47.13 5.34 -26.93
CA THR A 454 46.70 4.02 -26.41
C THR A 454 45.37 3.57 -27.02
N LEU A 455 44.42 4.50 -27.20
CA LEU A 455 43.13 4.21 -27.83
C LEU A 455 43.26 3.89 -29.32
N ARG A 456 44.15 4.59 -30.05
CA ARG A 456 44.47 4.26 -31.45
C ARG A 456 45.10 2.87 -31.56
N ALA A 457 46.05 2.52 -30.70
CA ALA A 457 46.65 1.18 -30.65
C ALA A 457 45.61 0.10 -30.31
N LEU A 458 44.68 0.39 -29.41
CA LEU A 458 43.58 -0.52 -29.06
C LEU A 458 42.63 -0.73 -30.23
N GLN A 459 42.33 0.32 -30.99
CA GLN A 459 41.49 0.25 -32.19
C GLN A 459 42.17 -0.52 -33.34
N GLU A 460 43.48 -0.37 -33.53
CA GLU A 460 44.25 -1.16 -34.50
C GLU A 460 44.33 -2.64 -34.11
N GLN A 461 44.47 -2.93 -32.82
CA GLN A 461 44.56 -4.30 -32.31
C GLN A 461 43.22 -5.02 -32.25
N ALA A 462 42.11 -4.29 -32.14
CA ALA A 462 40.75 -4.83 -32.28
C ALA A 462 40.34 -5.07 -33.74
N ARG A 463 41.07 -4.51 -34.71
CA ARG A 463 40.86 -4.72 -36.16
C ARG A 463 41.70 -5.86 -36.74
N ARG A 464 42.70 -6.36 -36.00
CA ARG A 464 43.47 -7.57 -36.31
C ARG A 464 42.78 -8.78 -35.68
#